data_AF-A0A7Y3HS01-F1
#
_entry.id   AF-A0A7Y3HS01-F1
#
_cell.length_a   1.000
_cell.length_b   1.000
_cell.length_c   1.000
_cell.angle_alpha   90.00
_cell.angle_beta   90.00
_cell.angle_gamma   90.00
#
_symmetry.space_group_name_H-M   'P 1'
#
loop_
_entity.id
_entity.type
_entity.pdbx_description
1 polymer ?
#
loop_
_entity_poly.entity_id
_entity_poly.type
_entity_poly.pdbx_seq_one_letter_code
_entity_poly.pdbx_strand_id
1 'polypeptide(L)'
;PIVLSGAFEPRFFDVEFDNETGVLLRTNMHVKNNANFIYGNLITLRNLDISYLNFLSNAFYTGESNISKVFGYAVVTDQQNFTFPIGDGAQLRTLTLNSSSINEFARATYFYENPSAPNSINATFSTLFKTRDIGSISNEEFWILRGDVSSNVTLSWNERSNIPLLTTDINELTLVGWNSGAGQWVILGKSAIGGDLTEGFITSDNFLPNTYGAITFASLAEAEEILELDNYFLSPNGDGINDFLVIEGMELSNDNTINIYNRQGQKVFEMDNYTNQFKGVSNLENFVLNREIGLPEGIYYYTVSLIDLGLNFQGFLFLDR
;
A
#
# COMPACT_ATOMS: atom_id res chain seq x y z
N PRO A 1 15.17 -13.13 -30.43
CA PRO A 1 16.03 -13.49 -29.28
C PRO A 1 16.76 -14.81 -29.56
N ILE A 2 18.02 -14.91 -29.15
CA ILE A 2 18.68 -16.22 -29.02
C ILE A 2 18.06 -16.95 -27.82
N VAL A 3 17.92 -18.27 -27.90
CA VAL A 3 17.37 -19.08 -26.79
C VAL A 3 18.49 -19.90 -26.16
N LEU A 4 18.69 -19.73 -24.84
CA LEU A 4 19.54 -20.61 -24.04
C LEU A 4 18.67 -21.68 -23.38
N SER A 5 18.92 -22.94 -23.71
CA SER A 5 18.19 -24.08 -23.17
C SER A 5 19.10 -25.29 -23.03
N GLY A 6 18.78 -26.20 -22.11
CA GLY A 6 19.50 -27.44 -21.92
C GLY A 6 19.17 -28.09 -20.58
N ALA A 7 19.58 -29.34 -20.40
CA ALA A 7 19.36 -30.10 -19.16
C ALA A 7 20.29 -29.64 -18.01
N PHE A 8 21.32 -28.85 -18.31
CA PHE A 8 22.30 -28.37 -17.35
C PHE A 8 22.33 -26.84 -17.33
N GLU A 9 22.55 -26.28 -16.14
CA GLU A 9 22.66 -24.85 -15.91
C GLU A 9 24.10 -24.39 -16.19
N PRO A 10 24.35 -23.60 -17.25
CA PRO A 10 25.69 -23.13 -17.54
C PRO A 10 26.21 -22.17 -16.46
N ARG A 11 27.51 -22.28 -16.20
CA ARG A 11 28.24 -21.43 -15.24
C ARG A 11 29.37 -20.73 -15.98
N PHE A 12 29.21 -19.44 -16.18
CA PHE A 12 30.22 -18.59 -16.80
C PHE A 12 31.10 -17.94 -15.75
N PHE A 13 32.38 -17.79 -16.06
CA PHE A 13 33.25 -16.94 -15.23
C PHE A 13 32.90 -15.48 -15.51
N ASP A 14 33.05 -15.08 -16.78
CA ASP A 14 32.56 -13.82 -17.35
C ASP A 14 31.59 -14.10 -18.49
N VAL A 15 30.61 -13.22 -18.70
CA VAL A 15 29.66 -13.27 -19.81
C VAL A 15 29.35 -11.87 -20.34
N GLU A 16 29.18 -11.74 -21.65
CA GLU A 16 28.74 -10.51 -22.30
C GLU A 16 27.41 -10.72 -23.03
N PHE A 17 26.48 -9.78 -22.87
CA PHE A 17 25.18 -9.77 -23.53
C PHE A 17 25.15 -8.66 -24.59
N ASP A 18 25.43 -9.04 -25.83
CA ASP A 18 25.35 -8.16 -27.00
C ASP A 18 24.48 -8.83 -28.07
N ASN A 19 23.16 -8.68 -27.94
CA ASN A 19 22.21 -9.18 -28.90
C ASN A 19 20.97 -8.28 -28.91
N GLU A 20 20.81 -7.50 -29.96
CA GLU A 20 19.67 -6.60 -30.19
C GLU A 20 18.30 -7.22 -29.97
N THR A 21 18.13 -8.50 -30.30
CA THR A 21 16.85 -9.19 -30.12
C THR A 21 16.67 -9.82 -28.73
N GLY A 22 17.68 -9.69 -27.86
CA GLY A 22 17.74 -10.25 -26.52
C GLY A 22 18.13 -11.74 -26.46
N VAL A 23 18.35 -12.23 -25.24
CA VAL A 23 18.64 -13.64 -24.94
C VAL A 23 17.54 -14.18 -24.03
N LEU A 24 16.79 -15.17 -24.48
CA LEU A 24 15.76 -15.85 -23.68
C LEU A 24 16.37 -17.04 -22.93
N LEU A 25 16.29 -17.00 -21.60
CA LEU A 25 16.66 -18.11 -20.74
C LEU A 25 15.48 -19.08 -20.56
N ARG A 26 15.68 -20.33 -20.97
CA ARG A 26 14.80 -21.47 -20.63
C ARG A 26 15.41 -22.42 -19.60
N THR A 27 16.66 -22.16 -19.20
CA THR A 27 17.38 -22.79 -18.10
C THR A 27 18.11 -21.70 -17.33
N ASN A 28 18.45 -21.96 -16.06
CA ASN A 28 19.15 -20.99 -15.24
C ASN A 28 20.57 -20.76 -15.76
N MET A 29 21.07 -19.54 -15.63
CA MET A 29 22.45 -19.18 -15.96
C MET A 29 23.13 -18.63 -14.71
N HIS A 30 24.37 -19.06 -14.44
CA HIS A 30 25.16 -18.52 -13.33
C HIS A 30 26.38 -17.77 -13.83
N VAL A 31 26.70 -16.68 -13.15
CA VAL A 31 27.90 -15.86 -13.38
C VAL A 31 28.73 -15.83 -12.11
N LYS A 32 30.04 -16.01 -12.23
CA LYS A 32 30.97 -16.01 -11.08
C LYS A 32 31.71 -14.69 -10.87
N ASN A 33 31.90 -13.90 -11.93
CA ASN A 33 32.68 -12.67 -11.90
C ASN A 33 31.92 -11.52 -12.59
N ASN A 34 32.02 -11.31 -13.90
CA ASN A 34 31.34 -10.18 -14.56
C ASN A 34 30.22 -10.63 -15.51
N ALA A 35 29.05 -9.99 -15.40
CA ALA A 35 28.04 -9.95 -16.45
C ALA A 35 28.03 -8.57 -17.12
N ASN A 36 28.53 -8.47 -18.34
CA ASN A 36 28.57 -7.23 -19.10
C ASN A 36 27.32 -7.10 -19.98
N PHE A 37 26.46 -6.12 -19.69
CA PHE A 37 25.29 -5.78 -20.49
C PHE A 37 25.71 -4.75 -21.54
N ILE A 38 25.57 -5.08 -22.82
CA ILE A 38 25.96 -4.19 -23.92
C ILE A 38 24.72 -3.77 -24.70
N TYR A 39 23.97 -4.76 -25.21
CA TYR A 39 22.78 -4.49 -26.01
C TYR A 39 21.75 -5.62 -25.90
N GLY A 40 20.48 -5.24 -25.77
CA GLY A 40 19.34 -6.15 -25.67
C GLY A 40 19.14 -6.74 -24.27
N ASN A 41 17.91 -7.16 -23.99
CA ASN A 41 17.55 -7.68 -22.67
C ASN A 41 17.92 -9.17 -22.53
N LEU A 42 18.30 -9.56 -21.31
CA LEU A 42 18.26 -10.94 -20.88
C LEU A 42 16.86 -11.25 -20.36
N ILE A 43 16.12 -12.08 -21.07
CA ILE A 43 14.70 -12.35 -20.83
C ILE A 43 14.57 -13.65 -20.05
N THR A 44 13.76 -13.64 -19.00
CA THR A 44 13.39 -14.87 -18.28
C THR A 44 11.87 -15.00 -18.20
N LEU A 45 11.38 -16.21 -17.96
CA LEU A 45 9.95 -16.47 -17.85
C LEU A 45 9.40 -15.74 -16.62
N ARG A 46 8.49 -14.78 -16.83
CA ARG A 46 7.92 -13.98 -15.74
C ARG A 46 6.79 -14.68 -15.00
N ASN A 47 6.06 -15.54 -15.70
CA ASN A 47 4.94 -16.33 -15.17
C ASN A 47 5.38 -17.57 -14.38
N LEU A 48 6.65 -17.98 -14.52
CA LEU A 48 7.23 -19.16 -13.90
C LEU A 48 8.62 -18.81 -13.38
N ASP A 49 8.88 -19.08 -12.12
CA ASP A 49 10.12 -18.73 -11.45
C ASP A 49 11.26 -19.75 -11.68
N ILE A 50 11.21 -20.42 -12.84
CA ILE A 50 12.05 -21.56 -13.23
C ILE A 50 13.26 -21.17 -14.10
N SER A 51 13.37 -19.90 -14.46
CA SER A 51 14.47 -19.37 -15.26
C SER A 51 14.94 -18.03 -14.70
N TYR A 52 16.22 -17.91 -14.39
CA TYR A 52 16.83 -16.68 -13.88
C TYR A 52 18.31 -16.57 -14.23
N LEU A 53 18.82 -15.34 -14.20
CA LEU A 53 20.26 -15.07 -14.13
C LEU A 53 20.69 -15.03 -12.66
N ASN A 54 21.67 -15.82 -12.28
CA ASN A 54 22.21 -15.89 -10.93
C ASN A 54 23.62 -15.30 -10.85
N PHE A 55 23.79 -14.32 -9.97
CA PHE A 55 25.08 -13.77 -9.56
C PHE A 55 25.57 -14.50 -8.31
N LEU A 56 26.62 -15.29 -8.45
CA LEU A 56 27.25 -16.02 -7.33
C LEU A 56 28.06 -15.06 -6.43
N SER A 57 28.65 -15.57 -5.35
CA SER A 57 29.24 -14.78 -4.24
C SER A 57 30.09 -13.55 -4.61
N ASN A 58 30.90 -13.61 -5.67
CA ASN A 58 31.79 -12.51 -6.09
C ASN A 58 31.34 -11.85 -7.40
N ALA A 59 30.16 -12.22 -7.91
CA ALA A 59 29.70 -11.77 -9.21
C ALA A 59 29.12 -10.36 -9.13
N PHE A 60 29.44 -9.56 -10.13
CA PHE A 60 28.93 -8.22 -10.37
C PHE A 60 28.49 -8.10 -11.84
N TYR A 61 27.92 -6.94 -12.18
CA TYR A 61 27.61 -6.60 -13.56
C TYR A 61 28.08 -5.20 -13.90
N THR A 62 28.11 -4.92 -15.20
CA THR A 62 28.42 -3.60 -15.76
C THR A 62 27.56 -3.37 -17.01
N GLY A 63 27.32 -2.11 -17.38
CA GLY A 63 26.72 -1.74 -18.66
C GLY A 63 25.19 -1.82 -18.74
N GLU A 64 24.51 -2.00 -17.61
CA GLU A 64 23.07 -1.99 -17.54
C GLU A 64 22.49 -0.64 -18.03
N SER A 65 21.36 -0.70 -18.73
CA SER A 65 20.68 0.47 -19.27
C SER A 65 19.22 0.17 -19.59
N ASN A 66 18.49 1.18 -20.07
CA ASN A 66 17.12 1.00 -20.55
C ASN A 66 17.01 -0.03 -21.69
N ILE A 67 18.07 -0.23 -22.47
CA ILE A 67 18.09 -1.16 -23.61
C ILE A 67 18.79 -2.49 -23.32
N SER A 68 19.51 -2.63 -22.19
CA SER A 68 20.19 -3.87 -21.81
C SER A 68 20.16 -4.09 -20.31
N LYS A 69 19.39 -5.10 -19.89
CA LYS A 69 19.07 -5.44 -18.50
C LYS A 69 18.39 -6.80 -18.42
N VAL A 70 18.09 -7.27 -17.22
CA VAL A 70 17.25 -8.44 -17.01
C VAL A 70 15.77 -8.06 -17.11
N PHE A 71 15.09 -8.57 -18.13
CA PHE A 71 13.63 -8.49 -18.24
C PHE A 71 13.01 -9.78 -17.69
N GLY A 72 12.84 -9.82 -16.36
CA GLY A 72 12.37 -10.97 -15.60
C GLY A 72 13.12 -11.13 -14.29
N TYR A 73 13.34 -12.38 -13.88
CA TYR A 73 13.98 -12.74 -12.62
C TYR A 73 15.50 -12.70 -12.67
N ALA A 74 16.09 -11.96 -11.73
CA ALA A 74 17.50 -12.04 -11.37
C ALA A 74 17.65 -12.59 -9.94
N VAL A 75 18.75 -13.28 -9.68
CA VAL A 75 19.06 -13.96 -8.42
C VAL A 75 20.46 -13.60 -7.97
N VAL A 76 20.66 -13.52 -6.66
CA VAL A 76 21.97 -13.56 -6.02
C VAL A 76 22.10 -14.76 -5.10
N THR A 77 23.31 -15.30 -5.02
CA THR A 77 23.69 -16.38 -4.11
C THR A 77 24.94 -15.96 -3.34
N ASP A 78 24.91 -16.15 -2.03
CA ASP A 78 26.00 -15.83 -1.10
C ASP A 78 26.45 -14.36 -1.15
N GLN A 79 25.50 -13.44 -1.33
CA GLN A 79 25.76 -12.00 -1.29
C GLN A 79 24.89 -11.31 -0.24
N GLN A 80 25.48 -10.37 0.51
CA GLN A 80 24.76 -9.61 1.51
C GLN A 80 23.97 -8.43 0.90
N ASN A 81 24.59 -7.67 0.00
CA ASN A 81 23.98 -6.50 -0.61
C ASN A 81 24.10 -6.63 -2.13
N PHE A 82 23.06 -6.22 -2.86
CA PHE A 82 23.06 -6.27 -4.32
C PHE A 82 22.05 -5.31 -4.93
N THR A 83 22.38 -4.75 -6.09
CA THR A 83 21.42 -4.01 -6.92
C THR A 83 21.01 -4.89 -8.08
N PHE A 84 19.74 -5.28 -8.17
CA PHE A 84 19.27 -6.14 -9.26
C PHE A 84 19.13 -5.31 -10.55
N PRO A 85 19.81 -5.67 -11.66
CA PRO A 85 19.71 -4.95 -12.94
C PRO A 85 18.45 -5.37 -13.70
N ILE A 86 17.28 -5.20 -13.07
CA ILE A 86 15.98 -5.62 -13.58
C ILE A 86 15.20 -4.45 -14.19
N GLY A 87 14.23 -4.75 -15.05
CA GLY A 87 13.32 -3.77 -15.60
C GLY A 87 12.26 -4.39 -16.50
N ASP A 88 11.53 -3.56 -17.25
CA ASP A 88 10.55 -4.02 -18.22
C ASP A 88 11.09 -3.98 -19.66
N GLY A 89 10.22 -4.05 -20.67
CA GLY A 89 10.65 -3.95 -22.07
C GLY A 89 11.34 -2.62 -22.43
N ALA A 90 11.11 -1.54 -21.66
CA ALA A 90 11.48 -0.18 -22.04
C ALA A 90 12.51 0.48 -21.10
N GLN A 91 12.46 0.23 -19.79
CA GLN A 91 13.24 0.97 -18.81
C GLN A 91 13.81 0.09 -17.70
N LEU A 92 15.06 0.41 -17.33
CA LEU A 92 15.73 -0.14 -16.17
C LEU A 92 15.05 0.36 -14.89
N ARG A 93 14.77 -0.56 -13.97
CA ARG A 93 14.07 -0.34 -12.71
C ARG A 93 14.69 -1.18 -11.62
N THR A 94 15.91 -0.79 -11.26
CA THR A 94 16.71 -1.52 -10.28
C THR A 94 16.01 -1.61 -8.93
N LEU A 95 16.22 -2.73 -8.25
CA LEU A 95 15.92 -2.87 -6.83
C LEU A 95 17.25 -3.04 -6.11
N THR A 96 17.58 -2.15 -5.19
CA THR A 96 18.77 -2.32 -4.33
C THR A 96 18.36 -2.98 -3.04
N LEU A 97 18.98 -4.12 -2.73
CA LEU A 97 18.79 -4.92 -1.53
C LEU A 97 19.97 -4.71 -0.59
N ASN A 98 19.71 -4.34 0.67
CA ASN A 98 20.70 -4.40 1.74
C ASN A 98 20.20 -5.28 2.89
N SER A 99 20.95 -6.33 3.19
CA SER A 99 20.53 -7.36 4.14
C SER A 99 21.36 -7.35 5.42
N SER A 100 20.76 -7.76 6.53
CA SER A 100 21.44 -7.84 7.83
C SER A 100 22.52 -8.95 7.89
N SER A 101 22.45 -9.93 7.00
CA SER A 101 23.44 -10.99 6.80
C SER A 101 23.51 -11.41 5.33
N ILE A 102 24.45 -12.30 5.00
CA ILE A 102 24.57 -12.89 3.66
C ILE A 102 23.25 -13.59 3.29
N ASN A 103 22.74 -13.32 2.09
CA ASN A 103 21.65 -14.08 1.51
C ASN A 103 22.23 -15.32 0.83
N GLU A 104 21.93 -16.51 1.35
CA GLU A 104 22.19 -17.76 0.61
C GLU A 104 21.48 -17.72 -0.75
N PHE A 105 20.28 -17.13 -0.77
CA PHE A 105 19.51 -16.91 -1.98
C PHE A 105 18.60 -15.69 -1.83
N ALA A 106 18.65 -14.77 -2.80
CA ALA A 106 17.63 -13.73 -2.95
C ALA A 106 17.29 -13.54 -4.43
N ARG A 107 16.03 -13.23 -4.73
CA ARG A 107 15.52 -13.12 -6.09
C ARG A 107 14.63 -11.90 -6.23
N ALA A 108 14.82 -11.13 -7.29
CA ALA A 108 13.97 -9.99 -7.61
C ALA A 108 13.49 -9.99 -9.06
N THR A 109 12.33 -9.38 -9.29
CA THR A 109 11.79 -9.05 -10.61
C THR A 109 10.94 -7.79 -10.51
N TYR A 110 10.77 -7.10 -11.65
CA TYR A 110 9.99 -5.89 -11.79
C TYR A 110 8.84 -6.09 -12.78
N PHE A 111 7.71 -5.45 -12.50
CA PHE A 111 6.53 -5.42 -13.38
C PHE A 111 6.01 -3.99 -13.50
N TYR A 112 5.94 -3.48 -14.72
CA TYR A 112 5.16 -2.28 -15.05
C TYR A 112 3.72 -2.69 -15.39
N GLU A 113 3.00 -3.16 -14.38
CA GLU A 113 1.65 -3.72 -14.48
C GLU A 113 0.87 -3.37 -13.22
N ASN A 114 -0.46 -3.31 -13.33
CA ASN A 114 -1.32 -3.10 -12.17
C ASN A 114 -1.27 -4.33 -11.24
N PRO A 115 -0.88 -4.18 -9.96
CA PRO A 115 -0.80 -5.31 -9.02
C PRO A 115 -2.16 -5.97 -8.74
N SER A 116 -3.29 -5.26 -8.92
CA SER A 116 -4.65 -5.79 -8.80
C SER A 116 -5.10 -6.61 -10.01
N ALA A 117 -4.38 -6.53 -11.14
CA ALA A 117 -4.70 -7.28 -12.36
C ALA A 117 -3.45 -7.45 -13.25
N PRO A 118 -2.40 -8.13 -12.77
CA PRO A 118 -1.18 -8.29 -13.56
C PRO A 118 -1.40 -9.28 -14.70
N ASN A 119 -0.77 -9.01 -15.85
CA ASN A 119 -0.91 -9.82 -17.06
C ASN A 119 0.20 -10.88 -17.20
N SER A 120 1.31 -10.70 -16.50
CA SER A 120 2.49 -11.55 -16.63
C SER A 120 2.61 -12.68 -15.60
N ILE A 121 1.76 -12.68 -14.57
CA ILE A 121 1.81 -13.66 -13.48
C ILE A 121 0.41 -14.13 -13.09
N ASN A 122 0.32 -15.34 -12.54
CA ASN A 122 -0.92 -15.89 -11.99
C ASN A 122 -1.05 -15.58 -10.49
N ALA A 123 -0.96 -14.29 -10.14
CA ALA A 123 -1.15 -13.79 -8.79
C ALA A 123 -1.88 -12.43 -8.84
N THR A 124 -2.54 -12.05 -7.76
CA THR A 124 -3.26 -10.78 -7.69
C THR A 124 -3.11 -10.18 -6.30
N PHE A 125 -2.85 -8.87 -6.25
CA PHE A 125 -2.61 -8.11 -5.04
C PHE A 125 -3.54 -6.88 -5.05
N SER A 126 -4.81 -7.09 -4.73
CA SER A 126 -5.84 -6.04 -4.81
C SER A 126 -5.48 -4.83 -3.93
N THR A 127 -5.40 -3.66 -4.53
CA THR A 127 -5.08 -2.39 -3.85
C THR A 127 -6.19 -1.92 -2.90
N LEU A 128 -7.34 -2.60 -2.90
CA LEU A 128 -8.46 -2.32 -1.99
C LEU A 128 -8.25 -2.90 -0.58
N PHE A 129 -7.45 -3.96 -0.43
CA PHE A 129 -7.17 -4.58 0.87
C PHE A 129 -5.88 -4.02 1.44
N LYS A 130 -6.01 -3.06 2.36
CA LYS A 130 -4.89 -2.33 2.96
C LYS A 130 -5.20 -1.94 4.40
N THR A 131 -4.17 -1.72 5.21
CA THR A 131 -4.33 -1.14 6.56
C THR A 131 -4.79 0.32 6.47
N ARG A 132 -5.50 0.80 7.50
CA ARG A 132 -6.09 2.15 7.53
C ARG A 132 -5.09 3.28 7.30
N ASP A 133 -3.85 3.12 7.75
CA ASP A 133 -2.81 4.15 7.64
C ASP A 133 -2.24 4.29 6.20
N ILE A 134 -2.76 3.52 5.23
CA ILE A 134 -2.38 3.58 3.82
C ILE A 134 -3.44 4.33 3.00
N GLY A 135 -3.01 5.40 2.35
CA GLY A 135 -3.75 6.14 1.34
C GLY A 135 -3.79 5.41 0.00
N SER A 136 -3.54 6.09 -1.10
CA SER A 136 -3.56 5.48 -2.44
C SER A 136 -2.36 4.55 -2.64
N ILE A 137 -2.58 3.40 -3.29
CA ILE A 137 -1.52 2.45 -3.67
C ILE A 137 -1.32 2.49 -5.19
N SER A 138 -0.07 2.41 -5.65
CA SER A 138 0.26 2.44 -7.08
C SER A 138 -0.44 1.32 -7.86
N ASN A 139 -1.03 1.73 -8.98
CA ASN A 139 -1.58 0.84 -9.99
C ASN A 139 -0.66 0.71 -11.21
N GLU A 140 0.52 1.34 -11.19
CA GLU A 140 1.42 1.44 -12.35
C GLU A 140 2.47 0.33 -12.36
N GLU A 141 3.01 -0.03 -11.20
CA GLU A 141 4.13 -0.95 -11.10
C GLU A 141 4.24 -1.66 -9.75
N PHE A 142 4.96 -2.77 -9.73
CA PHE A 142 5.35 -3.48 -8.51
C PHE A 142 6.60 -4.33 -8.71
N TRP A 143 7.23 -4.68 -7.60
CA TRP A 143 8.36 -5.61 -7.54
C TRP A 143 7.95 -6.86 -6.79
N ILE A 144 8.56 -7.99 -7.15
CA ILE A 144 8.55 -9.20 -6.31
C ILE A 144 9.97 -9.43 -5.84
N LEU A 145 10.16 -9.52 -4.53
CA LEU A 145 11.41 -9.86 -3.88
C LEU A 145 11.21 -11.10 -3.01
N ARG A 146 12.13 -12.06 -3.13
CA ARG A 146 12.22 -13.25 -2.28
C ARG A 146 13.57 -13.29 -1.60
N GLY A 147 13.57 -13.70 -0.34
CA GLY A 147 14.75 -13.77 0.52
C GLY A 147 14.38 -14.08 1.97
N ASP A 148 15.25 -14.83 2.63
CA ASP A 148 15.06 -15.28 4.02
C ASP A 148 15.77 -14.40 5.05
N VAL A 149 16.48 -13.36 4.59
CA VAL A 149 17.21 -12.43 5.45
C VAL A 149 16.45 -11.12 5.59
N SER A 150 16.38 -10.60 6.83
CA SER A 150 15.84 -9.27 7.09
C SER A 150 16.64 -8.21 6.32
N SER A 151 15.95 -7.43 5.50
CA SER A 151 16.56 -6.53 4.55
C SER A 151 15.75 -5.24 4.42
N ASN A 152 16.40 -4.15 4.02
CA ASN A 152 15.71 -3.01 3.43
C ASN A 152 15.91 -3.01 1.92
N VAL A 153 15.03 -2.32 1.21
CA VAL A 153 15.13 -2.13 -0.24
C VAL A 153 15.11 -0.66 -0.58
N THR A 154 15.85 -0.29 -1.62
CA THR A 154 15.74 1.03 -2.26
C THR A 154 15.17 0.87 -3.65
N LEU A 155 14.08 1.59 -3.90
CA LEU A 155 13.39 1.66 -5.19
C LEU A 155 13.42 3.10 -5.70
N SER A 156 13.59 3.26 -7.02
CA SER A 156 13.50 4.55 -7.70
C SER A 156 12.21 4.67 -8.48
N TRP A 157 11.63 5.86 -8.54
CA TRP A 157 10.52 6.19 -9.44
C TRP A 157 10.95 7.17 -10.52
N ASN A 158 10.16 7.26 -11.59
CA ASN A 158 10.27 8.33 -12.58
C ASN A 158 8.86 8.73 -13.06
N GLU A 159 8.77 9.53 -14.13
CA GLU A 159 7.50 9.99 -14.71
C GLU A 159 6.47 8.86 -14.95
N ARG A 160 6.91 7.66 -15.38
CA ARG A 160 6.02 6.50 -15.62
C ARG A 160 5.40 5.93 -14.34
N SER A 161 6.02 6.18 -13.19
CA SER A 161 5.51 5.74 -11.89
C SER A 161 4.28 6.53 -11.45
N ASN A 162 4.06 7.70 -12.05
CA ASN A 162 2.91 8.57 -11.83
C ASN A 162 2.60 8.83 -10.35
N ILE A 163 3.65 9.14 -9.57
CA ILE A 163 3.55 9.46 -8.14
C ILE A 163 2.52 10.57 -7.83
N PRO A 164 2.27 11.58 -8.69
CA PRO A 164 1.21 12.56 -8.44
C PRO A 164 -0.21 11.97 -8.30
N LEU A 165 -0.46 10.73 -8.74
CA LEU A 165 -1.73 10.04 -8.46
C LEU A 165 -1.84 9.51 -7.02
N LEU A 166 -0.72 9.43 -6.29
CA LEU A 166 -0.66 8.89 -4.94
C LEU A 166 -0.72 10.00 -3.89
N THR A 167 0.06 11.06 -4.09
CA THR A 167 0.20 12.16 -3.14
C THR A 167 0.67 13.45 -3.84
N THR A 168 0.43 14.58 -3.20
CA THR A 168 0.98 15.90 -3.58
C THR A 168 2.21 16.30 -2.77
N ASP A 169 2.53 15.58 -1.69
CA ASP A 169 3.74 15.74 -0.89
C ASP A 169 4.57 14.45 -0.92
N ILE A 170 5.80 14.55 -1.44
CA ILE A 170 6.75 13.44 -1.44
C ILE A 170 6.99 12.87 -0.04
N ASN A 171 6.84 13.67 1.02
CA ASN A 171 6.99 13.23 2.40
C ASN A 171 5.84 12.33 2.88
N GLU A 172 4.76 12.17 2.13
CA GLU A 172 3.71 11.19 2.41
C GLU A 172 3.92 9.89 1.63
N LEU A 173 4.83 9.86 0.67
CA LEU A 173 5.16 8.64 -0.06
C LEU A 173 5.80 7.60 0.89
N THR A 174 5.39 6.35 0.77
CA THR A 174 5.93 5.20 1.52
C THR A 174 6.03 3.97 0.60
N LEU A 175 6.79 2.96 1.03
CA LEU A 175 6.70 1.63 0.46
C LEU A 175 5.67 0.78 1.21
N VAL A 176 4.96 -0.05 0.47
CA VAL A 176 4.01 -1.04 0.99
C VAL A 176 4.31 -2.42 0.44
N GLY A 177 4.00 -3.44 1.22
CA GLY A 177 4.18 -4.83 0.87
C GLY A 177 2.87 -5.60 1.04
N TRP A 178 2.51 -6.43 0.06
CA TRP A 178 1.37 -7.33 0.17
C TRP A 178 1.71 -8.45 1.14
N ASN A 179 1.21 -8.41 2.38
CA ASN A 179 1.48 -9.45 3.35
C ASN A 179 0.69 -10.72 2.96
N SER A 180 1.40 -11.78 2.57
CA SER A 180 0.77 -13.01 2.06
C SER A 180 -0.05 -13.75 3.12
N GLY A 181 0.29 -13.61 4.41
CA GLY A 181 -0.45 -14.23 5.51
C GLY A 181 -1.72 -13.46 5.88
N ALA A 182 -1.69 -12.12 5.78
CA ALA A 182 -2.82 -11.27 6.11
C ALA A 182 -3.76 -10.99 4.92
N GLY A 183 -3.29 -11.20 3.68
CA GLY A 183 -4.07 -10.92 2.47
C GLY A 183 -4.37 -9.44 2.26
N GLN A 184 -3.45 -8.56 2.67
CA GLN A 184 -3.58 -7.11 2.55
C GLN A 184 -2.22 -6.42 2.46
N TRP A 185 -2.22 -5.20 1.93
CA TRP A 185 -1.08 -4.29 1.94
C TRP A 185 -0.81 -3.73 3.34
N VAL A 186 0.46 -3.73 3.74
CA VAL A 186 0.93 -3.11 4.98
C VAL A 186 2.14 -2.21 4.67
N ILE A 187 2.37 -1.21 5.52
CA ILE A 187 3.48 -0.27 5.39
C ILE A 187 4.81 -1.01 5.63
N LEU A 188 5.76 -0.87 4.70
CA LEU A 188 7.16 -1.28 4.85
C LEU A 188 8.05 -0.12 5.34
N GLY A 189 7.45 1.05 5.51
CA GLY A 189 8.10 2.24 6.05
C GLY A 189 8.93 2.99 5.02
N LYS A 190 9.66 3.96 5.56
CA LYS A 190 10.50 4.90 4.81
C LYS A 190 11.65 5.34 5.72
N SER A 191 12.82 4.76 5.50
CA SER A 191 14.05 5.13 6.21
C SER A 191 14.81 6.26 5.50
N ALA A 192 14.64 6.39 4.18
CA ALA A 192 15.19 7.49 3.39
C ALA A 192 14.29 7.78 2.17
N ILE A 193 14.26 9.04 1.75
CA ILE A 193 13.61 9.48 0.52
C ILE A 193 14.35 10.68 -0.06
N GLY A 194 14.35 10.82 -1.38
CA GLY A 194 14.89 11.99 -2.05
C GLY A 194 14.35 12.12 -3.47
N GLY A 195 14.43 13.32 -4.03
CA GLY A 195 13.89 13.67 -5.34
C GLY A 195 12.64 14.54 -5.24
N ASP A 196 11.76 14.43 -6.24
CA ASP A 196 10.48 15.11 -6.35
C ASP A 196 9.38 14.15 -6.83
N LEU A 197 8.17 14.65 -7.11
CA LEU A 197 7.05 13.80 -7.56
C LEU A 197 7.25 13.20 -8.96
N THR A 198 8.24 13.65 -9.73
CA THR A 198 8.53 13.15 -11.08
C THR A 198 9.67 12.16 -11.09
N GLU A 199 10.70 12.33 -10.25
CA GLU A 199 11.82 11.40 -10.15
C GLU A 199 12.44 11.38 -8.76
N GLY A 200 12.89 10.21 -8.31
CA GLY A 200 13.50 10.08 -7.01
C GLY A 200 13.67 8.64 -6.55
N PHE A 201 13.96 8.47 -5.26
CA PHE A 201 14.14 7.17 -4.63
C PHE A 201 13.59 7.15 -3.22
N ILE A 202 13.22 5.95 -2.77
CA ILE A 202 12.75 5.67 -1.41
C ILE A 202 13.38 4.36 -0.93
N THR A 203 13.83 4.37 0.33
CA THR A 203 14.35 3.19 1.03
C THR A 203 13.37 2.78 2.13
N SER A 204 12.99 1.51 2.17
CA SER A 204 12.09 0.96 3.20
C SER A 204 12.78 0.88 4.58
N ASP A 205 12.01 0.56 5.61
CA ASP A 205 12.57 -0.02 6.83
C ASP A 205 12.96 -1.49 6.57
N ASN A 206 13.56 -2.14 7.57
CA ASN A 206 13.91 -3.55 7.48
C ASN A 206 12.65 -4.43 7.58
N PHE A 207 12.51 -5.37 6.66
CA PHE A 207 11.45 -6.38 6.63
C PHE A 207 11.99 -7.74 6.19
N LEU A 208 11.21 -8.80 6.33
CA LEU A 208 11.54 -10.13 5.82
C LEU A 208 10.90 -10.32 4.42
N PRO A 209 11.66 -10.38 3.32
CA PRO A 209 11.07 -10.38 1.98
C PRO A 209 10.09 -11.51 1.71
N ASN A 210 10.36 -12.72 2.17
CA ASN A 210 9.48 -13.87 1.97
C ASN A 210 8.10 -13.76 2.64
N THR A 211 7.90 -12.79 3.54
CA THR A 211 6.56 -12.47 4.08
C THR A 211 5.65 -11.80 3.05
N TYR A 212 6.20 -11.18 2.00
CA TYR A 212 5.46 -10.29 1.12
C TYR A 212 5.35 -10.81 -0.31
N GLY A 213 4.15 -10.79 -0.88
CA GLY A 213 3.86 -11.23 -2.24
C GLY A 213 4.40 -10.28 -3.32
N ALA A 214 4.28 -8.97 -3.04
CA ALA A 214 4.69 -7.87 -3.91
C ALA A 214 5.03 -6.64 -3.07
N ILE A 215 5.79 -5.71 -3.65
CA ILE A 215 6.19 -4.42 -3.06
C ILE A 215 5.86 -3.33 -4.08
N THR A 216 5.28 -2.22 -3.63
CA THR A 216 5.02 -1.04 -4.48
C THR A 216 4.99 0.25 -3.66
N PHE A 217 4.76 1.38 -4.35
CA PHE A 217 4.58 2.70 -3.75
C PHE A 217 3.15 2.91 -3.25
N ALA A 218 3.01 3.66 -2.18
CA ALA A 218 1.72 4.17 -1.70
C ALA A 218 1.90 5.54 -1.03
N SER A 219 0.82 6.27 -0.85
CA SER A 219 0.78 7.38 0.11
C SER A 219 0.37 6.89 1.49
N LEU A 220 0.83 7.59 2.52
CA LEU A 220 0.23 7.51 3.85
C LEU A 220 -1.19 8.07 3.77
N ALA A 221 -2.10 7.51 4.56
CA ALA A 221 -3.41 8.10 4.71
C ALA A 221 -3.23 9.48 5.34
N GLU A 222 -3.79 10.51 4.70
CA GLU A 222 -4.03 11.77 5.40
C GLU A 222 -4.93 11.44 6.59
N ALA A 223 -4.55 11.91 7.78
CA ALA A 223 -5.49 11.90 8.88
C ALA A 223 -6.65 12.79 8.40
N GLU A 224 -7.76 12.18 8.00
CA GLU A 224 -9.00 12.93 7.85
C GLU A 224 -9.12 13.70 9.16
N GLU A 225 -9.06 15.04 9.07
CA GLU A 225 -9.31 15.90 10.21
C GLU A 225 -10.55 15.32 10.87
N ILE A 226 -10.38 14.83 12.10
CA ILE A 226 -11.51 14.50 12.93
C ILE A 226 -12.23 15.84 13.00
N LEU A 227 -13.33 15.98 12.26
CA LEU A 227 -14.27 17.07 12.41
C LEU A 227 -14.54 17.09 13.93
N GLU A 228 -13.92 18.02 14.64
CA GLU A 228 -14.25 18.25 16.04
C GLU A 228 -15.67 18.78 15.99
N LEU A 229 -16.63 17.87 16.10
CA LEU A 229 -18.02 18.25 16.23
C LEU A 229 -18.11 19.11 17.49
N ASP A 230 -18.61 20.33 17.31
CA ASP A 230 -18.83 21.26 18.40
C ASP A 230 -19.74 20.66 19.48
N ASN A 231 -19.69 21.26 20.67
CA ASN A 231 -20.65 20.92 21.72
C ASN A 231 -22.01 21.55 21.39
N TYR A 232 -23.05 20.73 21.28
CA TYR A 232 -24.36 21.19 20.83
C TYR A 232 -25.25 21.68 21.98
N PHE A 233 -26.00 22.74 21.73
CA PHE A 233 -27.09 23.20 22.58
C PHE A 233 -28.42 22.92 21.88
N LEU A 234 -29.36 22.29 22.59
CA LEU A 234 -30.66 21.86 22.06
C LEU A 234 -31.78 22.43 22.92
N SER A 235 -32.69 23.21 22.34
CA SER A 235 -33.83 23.85 23.02
C SER A 235 -35.15 23.63 22.27
N PRO A 236 -35.79 22.45 22.37
CA PRO A 236 -37.00 22.10 21.62
C PRO A 236 -38.27 22.82 22.12
N ASN A 237 -38.33 24.15 21.92
CA ASN A 237 -39.42 25.03 22.37
C ASN A 237 -40.34 25.48 21.21
N GLY A 238 -40.00 25.15 19.96
CA GLY A 238 -40.77 25.47 18.76
C GLY A 238 -40.56 26.89 18.24
N ASP A 239 -39.50 27.59 18.64
CA ASP A 239 -39.14 28.91 18.13
C ASP A 239 -38.34 28.85 16.81
N GLY A 240 -37.97 27.64 16.36
CA GLY A 240 -37.20 27.40 15.14
C GLY A 240 -35.68 27.42 15.35
N ILE A 241 -35.18 27.67 16.57
CA ILE A 241 -33.77 27.77 16.92
C ILE A 241 -33.40 26.58 17.80
N ASN A 242 -32.44 25.75 17.35
CA ASN A 242 -31.96 24.58 18.08
C ASN A 242 -33.09 23.61 18.51
N ASP A 243 -34.15 23.49 17.70
CA ASP A 243 -35.28 22.59 17.99
C ASP A 243 -34.97 21.11 17.77
N PHE A 244 -33.92 20.82 16.99
CA PHE A 244 -33.44 19.49 16.67
C PHE A 244 -31.91 19.47 16.57
N LEU A 245 -31.32 18.31 16.84
CA LEU A 245 -29.87 18.14 16.79
C LEU A 245 -29.42 18.06 15.33
N VAL A 246 -28.67 19.07 14.90
CA VAL A 246 -27.98 19.10 13.61
C VAL A 246 -26.52 18.81 13.87
N ILE A 247 -25.99 17.78 13.24
CA ILE A 247 -24.56 17.45 13.31
C ILE A 247 -23.97 17.74 11.93
N GLU A 248 -22.99 18.63 11.87
CA GLU A 248 -22.31 18.98 10.62
C GLU A 248 -21.57 17.77 10.04
N GLY A 249 -21.62 17.60 8.72
CA GLY A 249 -20.94 16.50 8.01
C GLY A 249 -21.75 15.20 7.94
N MET A 250 -22.90 15.10 8.60
CA MET A 250 -23.79 13.93 8.48
C MET A 250 -24.34 13.78 7.05
N GLU A 251 -24.51 14.89 6.33
CA GLU A 251 -24.97 14.94 4.94
C GLU A 251 -23.97 14.38 3.93
N LEU A 252 -22.70 14.19 4.33
CA LEU A 252 -21.65 13.63 3.48
C LEU A 252 -21.72 12.10 3.41
N SER A 253 -22.51 11.47 4.29
CA SER A 253 -22.58 10.03 4.45
C SER A 253 -23.99 9.52 4.15
N ASN A 254 -24.08 8.57 3.21
CA ASN A 254 -25.34 7.89 2.90
C ASN A 254 -25.55 6.64 3.77
N ASP A 255 -24.55 6.26 4.58
CA ASP A 255 -24.60 5.18 5.56
C ASP A 255 -24.05 5.67 6.91
N ASN A 256 -24.92 6.34 7.69
CA ASN A 256 -24.56 6.89 9.00
C ASN A 256 -25.42 6.33 10.13
N THR A 257 -24.88 6.32 11.35
CA THR A 257 -25.61 5.95 12.57
C THR A 257 -25.30 6.93 13.69
N ILE A 258 -26.32 7.34 14.45
CA ILE A 258 -26.17 8.10 15.70
C ILE A 258 -26.67 7.28 16.89
N ASN A 259 -25.97 7.37 18.01
CA ASN A 259 -26.43 6.90 19.32
C ASN A 259 -26.29 8.02 20.34
N ILE A 260 -27.29 8.20 21.22
CA ILE A 260 -27.28 9.21 22.29
C ILE A 260 -27.49 8.52 23.63
N TYR A 261 -26.77 8.95 24.65
CA TYR A 261 -26.71 8.39 25.99
C TYR A 261 -26.94 9.48 27.04
N ASN A 262 -27.61 9.14 28.14
CA ASN A 262 -27.72 10.02 29.29
C ASN A 262 -26.41 10.06 30.11
N ARG A 263 -26.37 10.89 31.16
CA ARG A 263 -25.20 11.01 32.06
C ARG A 263 -24.80 9.69 32.75
N GLN A 264 -25.73 8.75 32.90
CA GLN A 264 -25.48 7.43 33.49
C GLN A 264 -25.01 6.39 32.46
N GLY A 265 -24.78 6.79 31.20
CA GLY A 265 -24.35 5.91 30.12
C GLY A 265 -25.46 5.03 29.54
N GLN A 266 -26.72 5.28 29.89
CA GLN A 266 -27.85 4.55 29.31
C GLN A 266 -28.19 5.16 27.96
N LYS A 267 -28.29 4.31 26.92
CA LYS A 267 -28.73 4.76 25.61
C LYS A 267 -30.17 5.26 25.71
N VAL A 268 -30.44 6.43 25.13
CA VAL A 268 -31.75 7.09 25.07
C VAL A 268 -32.25 7.26 23.64
N PHE A 269 -31.36 7.27 22.64
CA PHE A 269 -31.74 7.38 21.24
C PHE A 269 -30.76 6.61 20.35
N GLU A 270 -31.26 5.99 19.29
CA GLU A 270 -30.44 5.42 18.21
C GLU A 270 -31.12 5.58 16.86
N MET A 271 -30.37 5.90 15.81
CA MET A 271 -30.94 6.01 14.47
C MET A 271 -29.90 5.78 13.39
N ASP A 272 -30.24 4.94 12.42
CA ASP A 272 -29.52 4.81 11.15
C ASP A 272 -30.06 5.82 10.13
N ASN A 273 -29.19 6.29 9.24
CA ASN A 273 -29.46 7.32 8.23
C ASN A 273 -30.13 8.55 8.83
N TYR A 274 -29.49 9.08 9.87
CA TYR A 274 -29.92 10.25 10.59
C TYR A 274 -29.85 11.50 9.70
N THR A 275 -30.97 12.23 9.64
CA THR A 275 -31.20 13.48 8.92
C THR A 275 -31.92 14.46 9.84
N ASN A 276 -31.35 14.68 11.03
CA ASN A 276 -31.78 15.71 11.99
C ASN A 276 -33.11 15.43 12.72
N GLN A 277 -33.42 14.16 13.00
CA GLN A 277 -34.71 13.77 13.59
C GLN A 277 -34.77 13.89 15.13
N PHE A 278 -33.64 14.04 15.82
CA PHE A 278 -33.62 14.04 17.29
C PHE A 278 -34.06 15.40 17.86
N LYS A 279 -35.16 15.38 18.63
CA LYS A 279 -35.81 16.57 19.23
C LYS A 279 -35.86 16.50 20.77
N GLY A 280 -34.86 15.86 21.39
CA GLY A 280 -34.85 15.66 22.85
C GLY A 280 -35.90 14.65 23.33
N VAL A 281 -36.27 13.68 22.50
CA VAL A 281 -37.23 12.60 22.84
C VAL A 281 -36.58 11.26 22.56
N SER A 282 -36.70 10.33 23.51
CA SER A 282 -36.22 8.96 23.36
C SER A 282 -37.05 8.17 22.35
N ASN A 283 -36.39 7.36 21.51
CA ASN A 283 -37.05 6.38 20.65
C ASN A 283 -36.92 4.92 21.15
N LEU A 284 -36.40 4.72 22.37
CA LEU A 284 -36.16 3.40 22.95
C LEU A 284 -37.29 2.97 23.89
N GLU A 285 -37.54 1.65 23.98
CA GLU A 285 -38.67 1.07 24.73
C GLU A 285 -38.55 1.21 26.25
N ASN A 286 -37.34 1.42 26.78
CA ASN A 286 -37.06 1.57 28.21
C ASN A 286 -37.50 2.93 28.81
N PHE A 287 -37.91 3.90 28.00
CA PHE A 287 -38.34 5.25 28.44
C PHE A 287 -39.83 5.54 28.19
N VAL A 288 -40.65 4.50 27.99
CA VAL A 288 -42.05 4.57 27.51
C VAL A 288 -43.05 5.18 28.52
N LEU A 289 -42.64 5.53 29.75
CA LEU A 289 -43.59 5.98 30.77
C LEU A 289 -44.24 7.35 30.48
N ASN A 290 -43.63 8.23 29.68
CA ASN A 290 -44.24 9.48 29.20
C ASN A 290 -43.46 10.07 28.01
N ARG A 291 -43.70 9.56 26.78
CA ARG A 291 -43.06 10.10 25.55
C ARG A 291 -43.41 11.59 25.32
N GLU A 292 -44.55 12.05 25.85
CA GLU A 292 -45.02 13.44 25.73
C GLU A 292 -44.22 14.44 26.58
N ILE A 293 -43.51 13.98 27.63
CA ILE A 293 -42.71 14.86 28.51
C ILE A 293 -41.30 15.07 27.94
N GLY A 294 -40.81 14.14 27.10
CA GLY A 294 -39.45 14.19 26.55
C GLY A 294 -38.37 13.79 27.55
N LEU A 295 -37.10 13.91 27.13
CA LEU A 295 -35.94 13.65 27.98
C LEU A 295 -35.73 14.82 28.98
N PRO A 296 -35.29 14.55 30.22
CA PRO A 296 -34.97 15.59 31.20
C PRO A 296 -33.87 16.55 30.74
N GLU A 297 -33.91 17.78 31.25
CA GLU A 297 -32.83 18.76 31.08
C GLU A 297 -31.49 18.20 31.55
N GLY A 298 -30.42 18.47 30.79
CA GLY A 298 -29.06 18.16 31.19
C GLY A 298 -28.14 17.75 30.06
N ILE A 299 -26.98 17.20 30.44
CA ILE A 299 -25.94 16.77 29.51
C ILE A 299 -26.20 15.34 29.05
N TYR A 300 -26.17 15.17 27.73
CA TYR A 300 -26.20 13.90 27.03
C TYR A 300 -24.92 13.72 26.22
N TYR A 301 -24.51 12.48 26.02
CA TYR A 301 -23.36 12.13 25.20
C TYR A 301 -23.84 11.48 23.91
N TYR A 302 -23.18 11.72 22.79
CA TYR A 302 -23.52 11.05 21.54
C TYR A 302 -22.29 10.44 20.89
N THR A 303 -22.54 9.41 20.08
CA THR A 303 -21.57 8.82 19.16
C THR A 303 -22.17 8.78 17.77
N VAL A 304 -21.41 9.21 16.77
CA VAL A 304 -21.79 9.17 15.35
C VAL A 304 -20.80 8.28 14.60
N SER A 305 -21.30 7.45 13.70
CA SER A 305 -20.49 6.63 12.80
C SER A 305 -20.91 6.92 11.36
N LEU A 306 -19.98 7.32 10.50
CA LEU A 306 -20.17 7.43 9.06
C LEU A 306 -19.48 6.21 8.45
N ILE A 307 -20.25 5.15 8.21
CA ILE A 307 -19.72 3.82 7.93
C ILE A 307 -19.05 3.76 6.56
N ASP A 308 -19.62 4.46 5.58
CA ASP A 308 -19.09 4.61 4.22
C ASP A 308 -17.78 5.41 4.17
N LEU A 309 -17.60 6.36 5.09
CA LEU A 309 -16.38 7.16 5.22
C LEU A 309 -15.39 6.58 6.23
N GLY A 310 -15.77 5.57 7.01
CA GLY A 310 -14.92 5.01 8.07
C GLY A 310 -14.67 5.96 9.25
N LEU A 311 -15.49 7.01 9.40
CA LEU A 311 -15.34 8.05 10.41
C LEU A 311 -16.20 7.75 11.64
N ASN A 312 -15.68 8.10 12.82
CA ASN A 312 -16.42 7.98 14.08
C ASN A 312 -16.19 9.23 14.94
N PHE A 313 -17.27 9.78 15.47
CA PHE A 313 -17.26 10.97 16.31
C PHE A 313 -17.94 10.69 17.65
N GLN A 314 -17.52 11.44 18.66
CA GLN A 314 -18.20 11.46 19.95
C GLN A 314 -18.19 12.89 20.50
N GLY A 315 -19.22 13.24 21.25
CA GLY A 315 -19.31 14.55 21.87
C GLY A 315 -20.39 14.59 22.93
N PHE A 316 -20.73 15.79 23.38
CA PHE A 316 -21.85 16.00 24.27
C PHE A 316 -22.77 17.10 23.75
N LEU A 317 -24.03 17.03 24.18
CA LEU A 317 -25.01 18.08 23.98
C LEU A 317 -25.66 18.45 25.31
N PHE A 318 -26.02 19.71 25.46
CA PHE A 318 -26.87 20.19 26.55
C PHE A 318 -28.31 20.34 26.02
N LEU A 319 -29.24 19.64 26.67
CA LEU A 319 -30.67 19.73 26.38
C LEU A 319 -31.32 20.66 27.41
N ASP A 320 -31.91 21.75 26.92
CA ASP A 320 -32.71 22.73 27.65
C ASP A 320 -34.18 22.61 27.24
N ARG A 321 -35.13 22.65 28.18
CA ARG A 321 -36.57 22.52 27.88
C ARG A 321 -37.44 23.46 28.69
#